data_AF-A0A257N4Q4-F1
#
_entry.id   AF-A0A257N4Q4-F1
#
_cell.length_a   1.000
_cell.length_b   1.000
_cell.length_c   1.000
_cell.angle_alpha   90.00
_cell.angle_beta   90.00
_cell.angle_gamma   90.00
#
_symmetry.space_group_name_H-M   'P 1'
#
loop_
_entity.id
_entity.type
_entity.pdbx_description
1 polymer ?
#
loop_
_entity_poly.entity_id
_entity_poly.type
_entity_poly.pdbx_seq_one_letter_code
_entity_poly.pdbx_strand_id
1 'polypeptide(L)'
;MKLVSLVMIAGLILLYFVDAALKIHIMNWEMLTHSALRFFTGFILIGIGVFYAHKIRLKSAVFLILVLVLADDIMDYYRKVNSFSFEDTLHGVYMLLWGSLMGYAFMKHSKDKADKQ
;
A
#
# COMPACT_ATOMS: atom_id res chain seq x y z
N MET A 1 -12.63 7.96 13.95
CA MET A 1 -12.37 8.89 12.82
C MET A 1 -11.04 9.60 12.96
N LYS A 2 -10.69 10.25 14.08
CA LYS A 2 -9.42 11.00 14.25
C LYS A 2 -8.16 10.25 13.78
N LEU A 3 -7.97 8.98 14.18
CA LEU A 3 -6.79 8.19 13.80
C LEU A 3 -6.74 7.90 12.28
N VAL A 4 -7.87 7.49 11.70
CA VAL A 4 -7.99 7.20 10.26
C VAL A 4 -7.70 8.47 9.45
N SER A 5 -8.30 9.60 9.82
CA SER A 5 -8.06 10.89 9.17
C SER A 5 -6.60 11.33 9.30
N LEU A 6 -5.98 11.12 10.46
CA LEU A 6 -4.57 11.46 10.68
C LEU A 6 -3.67 10.62 9.77
N VAL A 7 -3.87 9.30 9.70
CA VAL A 7 -3.08 8.41 8.84
C VAL A 7 -3.27 8.75 7.36
N MET A 8 -4.49 9.13 6.95
CA MET A 8 -4.75 9.58 5.57
C MET A 8 -4.03 10.89 5.24
N ILE A 9 -4.15 11.91 6.09
CA ILE A 9 -3.53 13.23 5.85
C ILE A 9 -2.01 13.12 5.88
N ALA A 10 -1.44 12.44 6.89
CA ALA A 10 0.00 12.25 6.99
C ALA A 10 0.53 11.46 5.78
N GLY A 11 -0.20 10.44 5.34
CA GLY A 11 0.09 9.73 4.11
C GLY A 11 0.13 10.65 2.90
N LEU A 12 -0.95 11.38 2.61
CA LEU A 12 -1.00 12.30 1.47
C LEU A 12 0.12 13.34 1.47
N ILE A 13 0.46 13.89 2.64
CA ILE A 13 1.59 14.81 2.78
C ILE A 13 2.90 14.12 2.40
N LEU A 14 3.16 12.93 2.95
CA LEU A 14 4.36 12.17 2.61
C LEU A 14 4.40 11.75 1.14
N LEU A 15 3.25 11.39 0.57
CA LEU A 15 3.14 11.02 -0.84
C LEU A 15 3.61 12.16 -1.74
N TYR A 16 3.19 13.40 -1.44
CA TYR A 16 3.65 14.58 -2.17
C TYR A 16 5.18 14.71 -2.15
N PHE A 17 5.82 14.51 -0.99
CA PHE A 17 7.28 14.59 -0.88
C PHE A 17 7.99 13.42 -1.57
N VAL A 18 7.44 12.21 -1.48
CA VAL A 18 8.00 11.03 -2.16
C VAL A 18 7.93 11.19 -3.67
N ASP A 19 6.79 11.62 -4.20
CA ASP A 19 6.58 11.87 -5.63
C ASP A 19 7.55 12.95 -6.15
N ALA A 20 7.68 14.06 -5.42
CA ALA A 20 8.62 15.13 -5.75
C ALA A 20 10.09 14.70 -5.67
N ALA A 21 10.47 13.91 -4.67
CA ALA A 21 11.85 13.47 -4.46
C ALA A 21 12.29 12.43 -5.50
N LEU A 22 11.39 11.51 -5.87
CA LEU A 22 11.66 10.44 -6.83
C LEU A 22 11.37 10.84 -8.28
N LYS A 23 10.82 12.04 -8.50
CA LYS A 23 10.40 12.55 -9.82
C LYS A 23 9.42 11.61 -10.51
N ILE A 24 8.55 11.00 -9.72
CA ILE A 24 7.53 10.09 -10.22
C ILE A 24 6.38 10.92 -10.81
N HIS A 25 5.76 10.40 -11.87
CA HIS A 25 4.54 10.97 -12.44
C HIS A 25 3.35 10.13 -12.01
N ILE A 26 2.87 10.33 -10.78
CA ILE A 26 1.81 9.49 -10.20
C ILE A 26 0.47 9.55 -10.95
N MET A 27 0.24 10.63 -11.70
CA MET A 27 -0.96 10.82 -12.52
C MET A 27 -0.92 10.02 -13.85
N ASN A 28 0.18 9.34 -14.16
CA ASN A 28 0.17 8.32 -15.20
C ASN A 28 -0.76 7.18 -14.77
N TRP A 29 -1.64 6.74 -15.67
CA TRP A 29 -2.64 5.71 -15.39
C TRP A 29 -2.02 4.40 -14.89
N GLU A 30 -0.89 4.00 -15.49
CA GLU A 30 -0.13 2.83 -15.07
C GLU A 30 0.36 2.99 -13.63
N MET A 31 1.05 4.10 -13.34
CA MET A 31 1.60 4.36 -12.02
C MET A 31 0.53 4.47 -10.94
N LEU A 32 -0.62 5.07 -11.27
CA LEU A 32 -1.78 5.11 -10.40
C LEU A 32 -2.29 3.70 -10.08
N THR A 33 -2.38 2.81 -11.08
CA THR A 33 -2.82 1.43 -10.89
C THR A 33 -1.85 0.62 -10.03
N HIS A 34 -0.54 0.71 -10.27
CA HIS A 34 0.47 0.04 -9.45
C HIS A 34 0.45 0.57 -8.00
N SER A 35 0.34 1.90 -7.84
CA SER A 35 0.27 2.54 -6.53
C SER A 35 -0.96 2.09 -5.74
N ALA A 36 -2.13 2.07 -6.39
CA ALA A 36 -3.37 1.61 -5.77
C ALA A 36 -3.28 0.13 -5.39
N LEU A 37 -2.77 -0.72 -6.27
CA LEU A 37 -2.64 -2.16 -6.02
C LEU A 37 -1.72 -2.42 -4.82
N ARG A 38 -0.56 -1.74 -4.76
CA ARG A 38 0.38 -1.84 -3.64
C ARG A 38 -0.21 -1.28 -2.33
N PHE A 39 -0.92 -0.16 -2.39
CA PHE A 39 -1.64 0.38 -1.23
C PHE A 39 -2.67 -0.60 -0.68
N PHE A 40 -3.56 -1.13 -1.53
CA PHE A 40 -4.60 -2.06 -1.10
C PHE A 40 -4.04 -3.41 -0.65
N THR A 41 -2.94 -3.86 -1.26
CA THR A 41 -2.22 -5.05 -0.82
C THR A 41 -1.68 -4.86 0.60
N GLY A 42 -1.04 -3.72 0.88
CA GLY A 42 -0.59 -3.37 2.22
C GLY A 42 -1.75 -3.27 3.20
N PHE A 43 -2.83 -2.60 2.80
CA PHE A 43 -4.05 -2.43 3.59
C PHE A 43 -4.64 -3.77 4.02
N ILE A 44 -4.88 -4.68 3.08
CA ILE A 44 -5.55 -5.95 3.34
C ILE A 44 -4.60 -6.96 3.99
N LEU A 45 -3.45 -7.25 3.37
CA LEU A 45 -2.60 -8.35 3.79
C LEU A 45 -1.88 -8.03 5.10
N ILE A 46 -1.22 -6.87 5.16
CA ILE A 46 -0.43 -6.49 6.35
C ILE A 46 -1.32 -5.79 7.37
N GLY A 47 -2.01 -4.72 6.98
CA GLY A 47 -2.80 -3.90 7.90
C GLY A 47 -3.91 -4.68 8.60
N ILE A 48 -4.77 -5.33 7.81
CA ILE A 48 -5.86 -6.14 8.36
C ILE A 48 -5.34 -7.54 8.75
N GLY A 49 -4.71 -8.26 7.81
CA GLY A 49 -4.38 -9.67 7.99
C GLY A 49 -3.33 -9.95 9.06
N VAL A 50 -2.23 -9.18 9.07
CA VAL A 50 -1.11 -9.37 10.01
C VAL A 50 -1.30 -8.55 11.28
N PHE A 51 -1.52 -7.23 11.17
CA PHE A 51 -1.48 -6.31 12.32
C PHE A 51 -2.76 -6.26 13.13
N TYR A 52 -3.94 -6.35 12.49
CA TYR A 52 -5.20 -6.25 13.22
C TYR A 52 -5.80 -7.62 13.58
N ALA A 53 -6.02 -8.48 12.57
CA ALA A 53 -6.72 -9.75 12.74
C ALA A 53 -5.79 -10.90 13.19
N HIS A 54 -4.47 -10.70 13.03
CA HIS A 54 -3.44 -11.70 13.34
C HIS A 54 -3.67 -13.08 12.69
N LYS A 55 -4.37 -13.13 11.55
CA LYS A 55 -4.71 -14.36 10.83
C LYS A 55 -3.62 -14.79 9.84
N ILE A 56 -2.79 -13.85 9.41
CA ILE A 56 -1.69 -14.09 8.46
C ILE A 56 -0.37 -13.85 9.17
N ARG A 57 0.58 -14.78 9.03
CA ARG A 57 1.96 -14.57 9.53
C ARG A 57 2.66 -13.56 8.64
N LEU A 58 3.48 -12.68 9.23
CA LEU A 58 4.24 -11.67 8.48
C LEU A 58 5.06 -12.28 7.34
N LYS A 59 5.73 -13.43 7.58
CA LYS A 59 6.50 -14.14 6.53
C LYS A 59 5.63 -14.53 5.33
N SER A 60 4.41 -15.02 5.58
CA SER A 60 3.46 -15.39 4.53
C SER A 60 2.93 -14.15 3.80
N ALA A 61 2.67 -13.05 4.50
CA ALA A 61 2.26 -11.79 3.89
C ALA A 61 3.36 -11.22 2.99
N VAL A 62 4.61 -11.22 3.44
CA VAL A 62 5.77 -10.80 2.64
C VAL A 62 5.92 -11.69 1.40
N PHE A 63 5.78 -13.01 1.54
CA PHE A 63 5.81 -13.93 0.40
C PHE A 63 4.71 -13.63 -0.61
N LEU A 64 3.47 -13.42 -0.16
CA LEU A 64 2.34 -13.06 -1.04
C LEU A 64 2.60 -11.73 -1.76
N ILE A 65 3.14 -10.73 -1.06
CA ILE A 65 3.50 -9.44 -1.67
C ILE A 65 4.58 -9.63 -2.73
N LEU A 66 5.62 -10.42 -2.47
CA LEU A 66 6.66 -10.71 -3.45
C LEU A 66 6.10 -11.40 -4.69
N VAL A 67 5.19 -12.36 -4.51
CA VAL A 67 4.50 -13.03 -5.63
C VAL A 67 3.65 -12.03 -6.43
N LEU A 68 2.95 -11.11 -5.77
CA LEU A 68 2.16 -10.08 -6.44
C LEU A 68 3.04 -9.10 -7.22
N VAL A 69 4.15 -8.65 -6.65
CA VAL A 69 5.12 -7.77 -7.32
C VAL A 69 5.72 -8.47 -8.55
N LEU A 70 6.16 -9.72 -8.40
CA LEU A 70 6.67 -10.51 -9.53
C LEU A 70 5.62 -10.70 -10.65
N ALA A 71 4.35 -10.92 -10.29
CA ALA A 71 3.28 -11.04 -11.28
C ALA A 71 3.03 -9.74 -12.02
N ASP A 72 3.09 -8.60 -11.32
CA ASP A 72 2.99 -7.25 -11.87
C ASP A 72 4.13 -6.99 -12.87
N ASP A 73 5.37 -7.30 -12.49
CA ASP A 73 6.55 -7.14 -13.33
C ASP A 73 6.50 -8.00 -14.60
N ILE A 74 6.01 -9.24 -14.48
CA ILE A 74 5.81 -10.12 -15.64
C ILE A 74 4.78 -9.52 -16.60
N MET A 75 3.69 -8.95 -16.08
CA MET A 75 2.66 -8.32 -16.91
C MET A 75 3.18 -7.09 -17.64
N ASP A 76 4.01 -6.28 -16.99
CA ASP A 76 4.62 -5.10 -17.59
C ASP A 76 5.61 -5.48 -18.70
N TYR A 77 6.38 -6.55 -18.49
CA TYR A 77 7.25 -7.11 -19.52
C TYR A 77 6.46 -7.50 -20.78
N TYR A 78 5.31 -8.17 -20.65
CA TYR A 78 4.46 -8.52 -21.79
C TYR A 78 3.86 -7.29 -22.49
N ARG A 79 3.59 -6.21 -21.75
CA ARG A 79 3.08 -4.94 -22.28
C ARG A 79 4.17 -4.03 -22.85
N LYS A 80 5.44 -4.42 -22.74
CA LYS A 80 6.63 -3.62 -23.11
C LYS A 80 6.70 -2.28 -22.36
N VAL A 81 6.22 -2.27 -21.12
CA VAL A 81 6.32 -1.12 -20.21
C VAL A 81 7.59 -1.29 -19.39
N ASN A 82 8.42 -0.25 -19.31
CA ASN A 82 9.67 -0.28 -18.55
C ASN A 82 9.46 0.34 -17.17
N SER A 83 8.92 -0.44 -16.23
CA SER A 83 8.52 -0.03 -14.88
C SER A 83 9.51 -0.47 -13.79
N PHE A 84 10.65 -1.04 -14.18
CA PHE A 84 11.62 -1.63 -13.25
C PHE A 84 12.70 -0.61 -12.84
N SER A 85 12.27 0.50 -12.23
CA SER A 85 13.18 1.49 -11.65
C SER A 85 13.29 1.34 -10.13
N PHE A 86 14.39 1.82 -9.57
CA PHE A 86 14.60 1.82 -8.12
C PHE A 86 13.58 2.75 -7.44
N GLU A 87 13.27 3.86 -8.10
CA GLU A 87 12.30 4.86 -7.72
C GLU A 87 10.89 4.26 -7.59
N ASP A 88 10.44 3.51 -8.60
CA ASP A 88 9.10 2.88 -8.61
C ASP A 88 8.97 1.82 -7.50
N THR A 89 10.08 1.11 -7.24
CA THR A 89 10.15 0.13 -6.15
C THR A 89 10.04 0.82 -4.79
N LEU A 90 10.78 1.90 -4.56
CA LEU A 90 10.78 2.63 -3.29
C LEU A 90 9.41 3.29 -3.03
N HIS A 91 8.81 3.86 -4.06
CA HIS A 91 7.43 4.35 -4.03
C HIS A 91 6.43 3.23 -3.72
N GLY A 92 6.60 2.06 -4.33
CA GLY A 92 5.79 0.88 -4.05
C GLY A 92 5.85 0.43 -2.58
N VAL A 93 7.04 0.43 -1.98
CA VAL A 93 7.23 0.15 -0.54
C VAL A 93 6.52 1.20 0.31
N TYR A 94 6.64 2.47 -0.04
CA TYR A 94 5.90 3.54 0.64
C TYR A 94 4.38 3.31 0.59
N MET A 95 3.82 2.99 -0.58
CA MET A 95 2.38 2.72 -0.74
C MET A 95 1.95 1.51 0.09
N LEU A 96 2.75 0.44 0.13
CA LEU A 96 2.51 -0.74 0.98
C LEU A 96 2.47 -0.37 2.46
N LEU A 97 3.45 0.39 2.95
CA LEU A 97 3.53 0.80 4.35
C LEU A 97 2.35 1.69 4.72
N TRP A 98 2.04 2.68 3.89
CA TRP A 98 0.92 3.58 4.12
C TRP A 98 -0.42 2.83 4.14
N GLY A 99 -0.64 1.95 3.15
CA GLY A 99 -1.80 1.07 3.11
C GLY A 99 -1.92 0.22 4.37
N SER A 100 -0.82 -0.38 4.83
CA SER A 100 -0.78 -1.20 6.05
C SER A 100 -1.24 -0.44 7.30
N LEU A 101 -0.72 0.77 7.50
CA LEU A 101 -1.12 1.63 8.61
C LEU A 101 -2.60 2.02 8.53
N MET A 102 -3.06 2.34 7.32
CA MET A 102 -4.45 2.72 7.07
C MET A 102 -5.40 1.54 7.32
N GLY A 103 -5.07 0.32 6.89
CA GLY A 103 -5.86 -0.89 7.11
C GLY A 103 -6.02 -1.20 8.60
N TYR A 104 -4.93 -1.12 9.37
CA TYR A 104 -4.97 -1.29 10.81
C TYR A 104 -5.83 -0.21 11.49
N ALA A 105 -5.60 1.06 11.18
CA ALA A 105 -6.35 2.17 11.76
C ALA A 105 -7.85 2.11 11.43
N PHE A 106 -8.19 1.71 10.20
CA PHE A 106 -9.56 1.52 9.75
C PHE A 106 -10.27 0.44 10.56
N MET A 107 -9.68 -0.75 10.69
CA MET A 107 -10.29 -1.84 11.42
C MET A 107 -10.44 -1.55 12.91
N LYS A 108 -9.42 -0.93 13.52
CA LYS A 108 -9.50 -0.47 14.91
C LYS A 108 -10.67 0.50 15.10
N HIS A 109 -10.82 1.47 14.19
CA HIS A 109 -11.93 2.41 14.27
C HIS A 109 -13.30 1.74 14.10
N SER A 110 -13.42 0.80 13.17
CA SER A 110 -14.66 0.04 12.93
C SER A 110 -15.06 -0.78 14.15
N LYS A 111 -14.10 -1.42 14.82
CA LYS A 111 -14.34 -2.16 16.08
C LYS A 111 -14.80 -1.24 17.20
N ASP A 112 -14.06 -0.14 17.45
CA ASP A 112 -14.41 0.84 18.49
C ASP A 112 -15.82 1.44 18.30
N LYS A 113 -16.31 1.49 17.05
CA LYS A 113 -17.66 1.95 16.74
C LYS A 113 -18.70 0.87 17.00
N ALA A 114 -18.40 -0.39 16.67
CA ALA A 114 -19.29 -1.53 16.92
C ALA A 114 -19.47 -1.79 18.43
N ASP A 115 -18.39 -1.70 19.22
CA ASP A 115 -18.43 -1.92 20.68
C ASP A 115 -19.19 -0.82 21.45
N LYS A 116 -19.53 0.30 20.79
CA LYS A 116 -20.27 1.44 21.37
C LYS A 116 -21.76 1.45 20.98
N GLN A 117 -22.20 0.51 20.16
CA GLN A 117 -23.60 0.30 19.79
C GLN A 117 -24.21 -0.80 20.66
#